data_AF-A0A524DQB8-F1
#
_entry.id   AF-A0A524DQB8-F1
#
_cell.length_a   1.000
_cell.length_b   1.000
_cell.length_c   1.000
_cell.angle_alpha   90.00
_cell.angle_beta   90.00
_cell.angle_gamma   90.00
#
_symmetry.space_group_name_H-M   'P 1'
#
loop_
_entity.id
_entity.type
_entity.pdbx_description
1 polymer ?
#
loop_
_entity_poly.entity_id
_entity_poly.type
_entity_poly.pdbx_seq_one_letter_code
_entity_poly.pdbx_strand_id
1 'polypeptide(L)'
;MKYPTHMQNDVIKTYLKINPKYTLDESDAEQLCAPVTTTEDGVIVKSIWDVKPGKIEQTLAYCRKYYYEFVDIENCEYSIDIWYTFEEAAGIAGFEVPE
;
A
#
# COMPACT_ATOMS: atom_id res chain seq x y z
N MET A 1 -20.69 -10.04 -6.25
CA MET A 1 -21.39 -8.75 -5.93
C MET A 1 -20.73 -7.67 -6.78
N LYS A 2 -21.40 -6.59 -7.23
CA LYS A 2 -20.74 -5.63 -8.14
C LYS A 2 -20.09 -4.50 -7.32
N TYR A 3 -18.76 -4.37 -7.38
CA TYR A 3 -18.02 -3.28 -6.75
C TYR A 3 -18.67 -1.90 -7.02
N PRO A 4 -18.99 -1.12 -5.97
CA PRO A 4 -19.56 0.21 -6.11
C PRO A 4 -18.50 1.21 -6.59
N THR A 5 -18.37 1.35 -7.90
CA THR A 5 -17.39 2.24 -8.55
C THR A 5 -17.46 3.70 -8.10
N HIS A 6 -18.59 4.16 -7.56
CA HIS A 6 -18.73 5.51 -7.02
C HIS A 6 -17.88 5.76 -5.77
N MET A 7 -17.57 4.73 -4.97
CA MET A 7 -16.72 4.86 -3.77
C MET A 7 -15.25 5.11 -4.12
N GLN A 8 -14.82 4.69 -5.31
CA GLN A 8 -13.47 4.92 -5.82
C GLN A 8 -13.16 6.42 -5.98
N ASN A 9 -14.17 7.26 -6.19
CA ASN A 9 -13.98 8.71 -6.30
C ASN A 9 -13.48 9.33 -5.00
N ASP A 10 -13.97 8.87 -3.85
CA ASP A 10 -13.58 9.45 -2.55
C ASP A 10 -12.19 8.97 -2.12
N VAL A 11 -11.84 7.72 -2.46
CA VAL A 11 -10.46 7.23 -2.36
C VAL A 11 -9.51 8.07 -3.21
N ILE A 12 -9.84 8.31 -4.48
CA ILE A 12 -8.99 9.11 -5.40
C ILE A 12 -8.86 10.55 -4.92
N LYS A 13 -9.95 11.20 -4.49
CA LYS A 13 -9.91 12.58 -3.95
C LYS A 13 -9.00 12.66 -2.72
N THR A 14 -9.11 11.69 -1.82
CA THR A 14 -8.28 11.61 -0.61
C THR A 14 -6.83 11.40 -0.97
N TYR A 15 -6.53 10.45 -1.86
CA TYR A 15 -5.19 10.21 -2.40
C TYR A 15 -4.57 11.49 -2.97
N LEU A 16 -5.26 12.19 -3.89
CA LEU A 16 -4.75 13.41 -4.51
C LEU A 16 -4.51 14.54 -3.50
N LYS A 17 -5.31 14.61 -2.43
CA LYS A 17 -5.13 15.59 -1.35
C LYS A 17 -3.91 15.29 -0.48
N ILE A 18 -3.64 14.03 -0.17
CA ILE A 18 -2.61 13.65 0.80
C ILE A 18 -1.26 13.29 0.17
N ASN A 19 -1.23 12.87 -1.10
CA ASN A 19 0.01 12.50 -1.80
C ASN A 19 1.12 13.56 -1.72
N PRO A 20 0.86 14.88 -1.87
CA PRO A 20 1.91 15.89 -1.69
C PRO A 20 2.32 16.11 -0.22
N LYS A 21 1.49 15.71 0.76
CA LYS A 21 1.76 15.87 2.20
C LYS A 21 2.66 14.74 2.73
N TYR A 22 2.53 13.55 2.17
CA TYR A 22 3.23 12.36 2.60
C TYR A 22 4.15 11.88 1.48
N THR A 23 5.38 12.36 1.53
CA THR A 23 6.48 11.82 0.72
C THR A 23 7.33 10.94 1.61
N LEU A 24 7.42 9.65 1.28
CA LEU A 24 8.40 8.78 1.92
C LEU A 24 9.79 9.17 1.44
N ASP A 25 10.73 9.30 2.36
CA ASP A 25 12.13 9.55 2.02
C ASP A 25 12.73 8.26 1.43
N GLU A 26 13.31 8.34 0.23
CA GLU A 26 13.94 7.18 -0.43
C GLU A 26 15.10 6.59 0.40
N SER A 27 15.66 7.36 1.36
CA SER A 27 16.63 6.85 2.33
C SER A 27 16.02 5.98 3.44
N ASP A 28 14.70 6.00 3.61
CA ASP A 28 13.97 5.16 4.57
C ASP A 28 13.50 3.85 3.93
N ALA A 29 12.89 3.93 2.74
CA ALA A 29 12.47 2.77 1.98
C ALA A 29 12.26 3.12 0.49
N GLU A 30 12.35 2.10 -0.36
CA GLU A 30 12.15 2.20 -1.80
C GLU A 30 10.93 1.37 -2.22
N GLN A 31 10.06 1.93 -3.06
CA GLN A 31 8.92 1.18 -3.57
C GLN A 31 9.38 0.26 -4.70
N LEU A 32 9.32 -1.05 -4.49
CA LEU A 32 9.69 -2.04 -5.51
C LEU A 32 8.60 -2.17 -6.58
N CYS A 33 7.34 -2.29 -6.15
CA CYS A 33 6.19 -2.36 -7.05
C CYS A 33 4.87 -2.05 -6.34
N ALA A 34 3.83 -1.78 -7.14
CA ALA A 34 2.45 -1.59 -6.68
C ALA A 34 1.45 -2.32 -7.59
N PRO A 35 1.44 -3.66 -7.62
CA PRO A 35 0.42 -4.42 -8.34
C PRO A 35 -1.00 -3.99 -7.96
N VAL A 36 -1.83 -3.92 -8.99
CA VAL A 36 -3.25 -3.62 -8.88
C VAL A 36 -4.01 -4.82 -9.40
N THR A 37 -4.99 -5.30 -8.65
CA THR A 37 -5.94 -6.32 -9.11
C THR A 37 -7.36 -5.85 -8.87
N THR A 38 -8.23 -6.10 -9.84
CA THR A 38 -9.66 -5.82 -9.72
C THR A 38 -10.39 -7.12 -9.45
N THR A 39 -11.20 -7.14 -8.40
CA THR A 39 -12.05 -8.25 -7.98
C THR A 39 -13.52 -7.83 -8.02
N GLU A 40 -14.42 -8.76 -7.72
CA GLU A 40 -15.84 -8.43 -7.53
C GLU A 40 -16.07 -7.46 -6.35
N ASP A 41 -15.20 -7.52 -5.34
CA ASP A 41 -15.30 -6.75 -4.10
C ASP A 41 -14.57 -5.41 -4.20
N GLY A 42 -13.72 -5.22 -5.22
CA GLY A 42 -13.11 -3.94 -5.54
C GLY A 42 -11.69 -3.98 -6.06
N VAL A 43 -11.00 -2.85 -5.92
CA VAL A 43 -9.61 -2.69 -6.34
C VAL A 43 -8.69 -2.98 -5.16
N ILE A 44 -7.81 -3.94 -5.33
CA ILE A 44 -6.76 -4.28 -4.38
C ILE A 44 -5.45 -3.71 -4.93
N VAL A 45 -4.80 -2.87 -4.14
CA VAL A 45 -3.45 -2.37 -4.42
C VAL A 45 -2.52 -2.97 -3.37
N LYS A 46 -1.51 -3.73 -3.79
CA LYS A 46 -0.48 -4.23 -2.87
C LYS A 46 0.81 -3.47 -3.14
N SER A 47 1.18 -2.54 -2.27
CA SER A 47 2.45 -1.81 -2.40
C SER A 47 3.56 -2.55 -1.66
N ILE A 48 4.60 -2.97 -2.39
CA ILE A 48 5.76 -3.67 -1.84
C ILE A 48 6.92 -2.68 -1.73
N TRP A 49 7.54 -2.63 -0.55
CA TRP A 49 8.60 -1.69 -0.23
C TRP A 49 9.82 -2.45 0.29
N ASP A 50 11.00 -2.09 -0.19
CA ASP A 50 12.28 -2.46 0.41
C ASP A 50 12.64 -1.44 1.48
N VAL A 51 12.60 -1.85 2.74
CA VAL A 51 12.87 -0.97 3.89
C VAL A 51 14.34 -1.05 4.27
N LYS A 52 15.02 0.10 4.32
CA LYS A 52 16.45 0.13 4.61
C LYS A 52 16.72 -0.31 6.07
N PRO A 53 17.90 -0.91 6.35
CA PRO A 53 18.22 -1.40 7.68
C PRO A 53 18.07 -0.33 8.78
N GLY A 54 17.36 -0.68 9.85
CA GLY A 54 17.10 0.24 10.98
C GLY A 54 15.98 1.26 10.75
N LYS A 55 15.30 1.25 9.59
CA LYS A 55 14.24 2.21 9.25
C LYS A 55 12.82 1.71 9.44
N ILE A 56 12.64 0.46 9.89
CA ILE A 56 11.33 -0.19 10.01
C ILE A 56 10.31 0.62 10.83
N GLU A 57 10.69 1.12 12.00
CA GLU A 57 9.80 1.91 12.85
C GLU A 57 9.37 3.23 12.19
N GLN A 58 10.30 3.89 11.49
CA GLN A 58 10.04 5.14 10.78
C GLN A 58 9.08 4.90 9.60
N THR A 59 9.32 3.84 8.82
CA THR A 59 8.47 3.46 7.69
C THR A 59 7.07 3.02 8.16
N LEU A 60 6.96 2.25 9.24
CA LEU A 60 5.66 1.88 9.82
C LEU A 60 4.91 3.09 10.35
N ALA A 61 5.60 4.03 10.99
CA ALA A 61 4.98 5.27 11.45
C ALA A 61 4.47 6.12 10.28
N TYR A 62 5.21 6.15 9.16
CA TYR A 62 4.75 6.75 7.91
C TYR A 62 3.49 6.05 7.39
N CYS A 63 3.52 4.73 7.18
CA CYS A 63 2.40 3.97 6.64
C CYS A 63 1.14 4.13 7.49
N ARG A 64 1.27 4.08 8.81
CA ARG A 64 0.13 4.30 9.73
C ARG A 64 -0.48 5.69 9.53
N LYS A 65 0.32 6.75 9.46
CA LYS A 65 -0.20 8.11 9.24
C LYS A 65 -0.83 8.28 7.87
N TYR A 66 -0.21 7.71 6.84
CA TYR A 66 -0.71 7.75 5.47
C TYR A 66 -2.06 7.06 5.34
N TYR A 67 -2.15 5.79 5.77
CA TYR A 67 -3.36 4.99 5.60
C TYR A 67 -4.48 5.38 6.57
N TYR A 68 -4.16 5.98 7.71
CA TYR A 68 -5.17 6.54 8.62
C TYR A 68 -6.04 7.61 7.96
N GLU A 69 -5.53 8.33 6.94
CA GLU A 69 -6.32 9.33 6.20
C GLU A 69 -7.47 8.71 5.37
N PHE A 70 -7.48 7.38 5.19
CA PHE A 70 -8.51 6.66 4.46
C PHE A 70 -9.49 5.89 5.37
N VAL A 71 -9.27 5.87 6.69
CA VAL A 71 -10.03 5.01 7.63
C VAL A 71 -11.52 5.31 7.69
N ASP A 72 -11.91 6.56 7.41
CA ASP A 72 -13.30 7.01 7.42
C ASP A 72 -14.02 6.76 6.07
N ILE A 73 -13.31 6.26 5.05
CA ILE A 73 -13.91 5.92 3.77
C ILE A 73 -14.51 4.52 3.91
N GLU A 74 -15.84 4.45 3.83
CA GLU A 74 -16.57 3.19 3.90
C GLU A 74 -16.03 2.18 2.87
N ASN A 75 -15.88 0.91 3.29
CA ASN A 75 -15.32 -0.18 2.49
C ASN A 75 -13.87 0.05 1.98
N CYS A 76 -13.14 1.03 2.53
CA CYS A 76 -11.71 1.18 2.31
C CYS A 76 -10.94 0.53 3.46
N GLU A 77 -10.30 -0.59 3.18
CA GLU A 77 -9.52 -1.34 4.16
C GLU A 77 -8.04 -1.37 3.74
N TYR A 78 -7.16 -1.46 4.74
CA TYR A 78 -5.73 -1.67 4.50
C TYR A 78 -5.18 -2.64 5.53
N SER A 79 -4.17 -3.41 5.11
CA SER A 79 -3.33 -4.21 6.01
C SER A 79 -1.87 -3.80 5.79
N ILE A 80 -1.05 -4.03 6.81
CA ILE A 80 0.40 -3.90 6.71
C ILE A 80 0.99 -5.22 7.17
N ASP A 81 1.63 -5.91 6.25
CA ASP A 81 2.37 -7.14 6.49
C ASP A 81 3.86 -6.83 6.40
N ILE A 82 4.63 -7.39 7.33
CA ILE A 82 6.09 -7.22 7.39
C ILE A 82 6.72 -8.58 7.09
N TRP A 83 7.60 -8.61 6.10
CA TRP A 83 8.36 -9.79 5.71
C TRP A 83 9.85 -9.58 5.96
N TYR A 84 10.58 -10.66 6.20
CA TYR A 84 12.01 -10.59 6.46
C TYR A 84 12.82 -10.61 5.15
N THR A 85 12.29 -11.20 4.08
CA THR A 85 12.96 -11.21 2.76
C THR A 85 12.00 -10.85 1.61
N PHE A 86 12.57 -10.44 0.48
CA PHE A 86 11.79 -10.14 -0.73
C PHE A 86 11.11 -11.39 -1.31
N GLU A 87 11.77 -12.55 -1.23
CA GLU A 87 11.22 -13.82 -1.71
C GLU A 87 9.95 -14.21 -0.94
N GLU A 88 9.94 -14.01 0.38
CA GLU A 88 8.74 -14.19 1.22
C GLU A 88 7.60 -13.26 0.77
N ALA A 89 7.91 -11.99 0.54
CA ALA A 89 6.94 -10.99 0.10
C ALA A 89 6.37 -11.31 -1.29
N ALA A 90 7.24 -11.67 -2.24
CA ALA A 90 6.87 -11.97 -3.62
C ALA A 90 6.03 -13.25 -3.74
N GLY A 91 6.37 -14.29 -2.98
CA GLY A 91 5.60 -15.54 -2.92
C GLY A 91 4.17 -15.35 -2.42
N ILE A 92 3.95 -14.48 -1.42
CA ILE A 92 2.61 -14.13 -0.91
C ILE A 92 1.87 -13.19 -1.86
N ALA A 93 2.59 -12.29 -2.53
CA ALA A 93 2.00 -11.36 -3.49
C ALA A 93 1.55 -12.05 -4.79
N GLY A 94 2.00 -13.28 -5.06
CA GLY A 94 1.66 -14.04 -6.25
C GLY A 94 2.55 -13.68 -7.46
N PHE A 95 3.75 -13.17 -7.20
CA PHE A 95 4.74 -12.90 -8.24
C PHE A 95 5.67 -14.10 -8.44
N GLU A 96 6.05 -14.37 -9.69
CA GLU A 96 7.23 -15.17 -9.95
C GLU A 96 8.47 -14.35 -9.58
N VAL A 97 9.29 -14.89 -8.68
CA VAL A 97 10.57 -14.28 -8.30
C VAL A 97 11.55 -14.51 -9.46
N PRO A 98 12.16 -13.46 -10.05
CA PRO A 98 13.23 -13.65 -11.02
C PRO A 98 14.44 -14.33 -10.34
N GLU A 99 15.05 -15.31 -11.01
CA GLU A 99 16.33 -15.92 -10.57
C GLU A 99 17.48 -14.92 -10.52
#